data_AF-A0A926AG07-F1
#
_entry.id   AF-A0A926AG07-F1
#
_cell.length_a   1.000
_cell.length_b   1.000
_cell.length_c   1.000
_cell.angle_alpha   90.00
_cell.angle_beta   90.00
_cell.angle_gamma   90.00
#
_symmetry.space_group_name_H-M   'P 1'
#
loop_
_entity.id
_entity.type
_entity.pdbx_description
1 polymer ?
#
loop_
_entity_poly.entity_id
_entity_poly.type
_entity_poly.pdbx_seq_one_letter_code
_entity_poly.pdbx_strand_id
1 'polypeptide(L)'
;MKSLKTASVLTVGMAAVTLSALYAPSAAQAQAPFRISRPLNGSKVRETARIQLGRGALTNVAYVQLFIDERFRSAIAVPSAGGKAVHSAEVESNTSRVSLLWNTKAIDSTPGIPDEQRVVTDGPHTVEVVALDAAGRRIGRDSVTVNVANRAGLLMPANGISMNYRFAVGDSSSYQERSEVNFIAADNQAQQGGGNSPYGGGAGQRAFYGSQRQSTTYNGRPSGGRGYSVGGQGGNYGGGGGYGGEESQFNPISLVQNVRATFERSTEDRVGGSAFFIRDKVLRGIIIGGNNTAERLENVYDFKSRYRTVDTAGRVLSAGAASRPGAYVALLLPNLGGGSRRTGQTWRTRTPIQLEWATLDAPPTVTADNTLEGLEWQDGYQTARVRQKFDGQVNMPIYGGAGIMKNAKVTMDRTIWFGYKQGKIIRMLTTVTVEGDAPQSIVSQMAPGAASGGGGPVGGGRGGFPGGGYPGGGYPGGGGEEGLLGVPGQSSNGGFGALQAPQQVEEAKVPAKFQSVTTITLYRPAKGATARVASR
;
A
#
# COMPACT_ATOMS: atom_id res chain seq x y z
N MET A 1 -97.81 42.83 -6.49
CA MET A 1 -96.74 43.50 -7.27
C MET A 1 -96.02 44.50 -6.37
N LYS A 2 -94.69 44.39 -6.22
CA LYS A 2 -93.60 45.38 -5.87
C LYS A 2 -93.85 46.39 -4.71
N SER A 3 -92.91 46.87 -3.88
CA SER A 3 -91.44 46.79 -3.64
C SER A 3 -91.18 47.86 -2.53
N LEU A 4 -90.57 47.58 -1.36
CA LEU A 4 -89.12 47.62 -1.01
C LEU A 4 -88.52 49.03 -0.73
N LYS A 5 -87.68 49.06 0.33
CA LYS A 5 -86.53 49.96 0.69
C LYS A 5 -86.78 51.04 1.74
N THR A 6 -85.85 51.47 2.60
CA THR A 6 -84.58 51.00 3.24
C THR A 6 -84.24 52.13 4.24
N ALA A 7 -83.70 51.85 5.44
CA ALA A 7 -83.25 52.89 6.39
C ALA A 7 -81.80 52.64 6.86
N SER A 8 -81.04 53.73 6.98
CA SER A 8 -79.68 53.82 7.50
C SER A 8 -79.69 54.57 8.83
N VAL A 9 -78.96 54.11 9.84
CA VAL A 9 -78.47 54.95 10.95
C VAL A 9 -77.07 54.49 11.33
N LEU A 10 -76.19 55.48 11.50
CA LEU A 10 -74.76 55.41 11.83
C LEU A 10 -74.60 55.45 13.36
N THR A 11 -73.73 54.62 13.95
CA THR A 11 -73.26 54.79 15.34
C THR A 11 -71.80 54.37 15.46
N VAL A 12 -71.02 55.21 16.12
CA VAL A 12 -69.56 55.15 16.31
C VAL A 12 -69.21 54.12 17.40
N GLY A 13 -68.30 53.19 17.12
CA GLY A 13 -67.80 52.19 18.06
C GLY A 13 -66.28 52.24 18.23
N MET A 14 -65.83 52.22 19.49
CA MET A 14 -64.44 52.03 19.93
C MET A 14 -63.83 50.74 19.35
N ALA A 15 -62.61 50.82 18.81
CA ALA A 15 -61.82 49.65 18.44
C ALA A 15 -60.71 49.40 19.48
N ALA A 16 -60.83 48.28 20.22
CA ALA A 16 -59.74 47.67 20.96
C ALA A 16 -58.94 46.77 20.02
N VAL A 17 -57.64 47.02 19.89
CA VAL A 17 -56.71 46.21 19.08
C VAL A 17 -56.14 45.09 19.95
N THR A 18 -56.65 43.88 19.77
CA THR A 18 -56.09 42.64 20.34
C THR A 18 -55.05 42.07 19.37
N LEU A 19 -53.77 42.11 19.78
CA LEU A 19 -52.64 41.54 19.05
C LEU A 19 -52.50 40.05 19.35
N SER A 20 -53.17 39.20 18.57
CA SER A 20 -53.02 37.74 18.65
C SER A 20 -51.76 37.29 17.89
N ALA A 21 -50.66 37.08 18.60
CA ALA A 21 -49.47 36.43 18.05
C ALA A 21 -49.75 34.93 17.81
N LEU A 22 -49.95 34.57 16.54
CA LEU A 22 -49.97 33.18 16.07
C LEU A 22 -48.57 32.58 16.25
N TYR A 23 -48.30 32.00 17.42
CA TYR A 23 -47.23 31.01 17.57
C TYR A 23 -47.63 29.75 16.81
N ALA A 24 -47.21 29.65 15.55
CA ALA A 24 -47.22 28.37 14.86
C ALA A 24 -46.25 27.44 15.61
N PRO A 25 -46.70 26.31 16.17
CA PRO A 25 -45.79 25.34 16.75
C PRO A 25 -44.84 24.90 15.65
N SER A 26 -43.54 25.14 15.84
CA SER A 26 -42.50 24.61 14.96
C SER A 26 -42.68 23.10 14.95
N ALA A 27 -43.15 22.54 13.83
CA ALA A 27 -43.35 21.11 13.70
C ALA A 27 -42.00 20.45 13.98
N ALA A 28 -41.90 19.77 15.12
CA ALA A 28 -40.74 18.95 15.43
C ALA A 28 -40.63 17.91 14.31
N GLN A 29 -39.69 18.12 13.39
CA GLN A 29 -39.41 17.17 12.33
C GLN A 29 -38.90 15.90 13.03
N ALA A 30 -39.76 14.90 13.15
CA ALA A 30 -39.41 13.62 13.74
C ALA A 30 -38.22 13.06 12.95
N GLN A 31 -37.08 12.91 13.61
CA GLN A 31 -35.88 12.33 13.00
C GLN A 31 -36.21 10.91 12.55
N ALA A 32 -35.90 10.60 11.29
CA ALA A 32 -36.12 9.26 10.76
C ALA A 32 -35.34 8.24 11.62
N PRO A 33 -35.91 7.05 11.89
CA PRO A 33 -35.25 6.06 12.73
C PRO A 33 -33.90 5.65 12.13
N PHE A 34 -32.87 5.63 12.97
CA PHE A 34 -31.54 5.18 12.60
C PHE A 34 -31.55 3.66 12.37
N ARG A 35 -31.52 3.24 11.10
CA ARG A 35 -31.52 1.83 10.70
C ARG A 35 -30.60 1.54 9.52
N ILE A 36 -29.99 0.35 9.56
CA ILE A 36 -29.28 -0.29 8.46
C ILE A 36 -30.33 -0.76 7.45
N SER A 37 -30.34 -0.11 6.29
CA SER A 37 -31.27 -0.43 5.19
C SER A 37 -30.79 -1.60 4.33
N ARG A 38 -29.47 -1.80 4.24
CA ARG A 38 -28.81 -2.96 3.62
C ARG A 38 -27.47 -3.20 4.31
N PRO A 39 -26.95 -4.43 4.34
CA PRO A 39 -27.65 -5.67 4.02
C PRO A 39 -28.83 -5.93 4.96
N LEU A 40 -29.79 -6.78 4.53
CA LEU A 40 -30.87 -7.23 5.42
C LEU A 40 -30.32 -8.28 6.39
N ASN A 41 -30.98 -8.47 7.54
CA ASN A 41 -30.62 -9.53 8.46
C ASN A 41 -30.62 -10.91 7.76
N GLY A 42 -29.58 -11.72 7.98
CA GLY A 42 -29.33 -13.00 7.33
C GLY A 42 -28.76 -12.94 5.90
N SER A 43 -28.57 -11.74 5.32
CA SER A 43 -28.10 -11.61 3.93
C SER A 43 -26.73 -12.24 3.72
N LYS A 44 -26.52 -12.84 2.55
CA LYS A 44 -25.22 -13.33 2.12
C LYS A 44 -24.37 -12.17 1.54
N VAL A 45 -23.15 -11.99 2.05
CA VAL A 45 -22.20 -10.97 1.59
C VAL A 45 -20.86 -11.62 1.21
N ARG A 46 -20.11 -10.99 0.31
CA ARG A 46 -18.78 -11.45 -0.13
C ARG A 46 -17.96 -10.28 -0.61
N GLU A 47 -16.64 -10.39 -0.50
CA GLU A 47 -15.62 -9.41 -0.92
C GLU A 47 -15.77 -8.04 -0.25
N THR A 48 -16.85 -7.32 -0.54
CA THR A 48 -17.20 -6.05 0.09
C THR A 48 -18.68 -6.05 0.42
N ALA A 49 -18.98 -6.03 1.73
CA ALA A 49 -20.32 -5.78 2.23
C ALA A 49 -20.59 -4.27 2.21
N ARG A 50 -21.74 -3.86 1.69
CA ARG A 50 -22.15 -2.46 1.63
C ARG A 50 -23.25 -2.21 2.67
N ILE A 51 -22.88 -1.53 3.75
CA ILE A 51 -23.77 -1.20 4.87
C ILE A 51 -24.41 0.16 4.60
N GLN A 52 -25.66 0.18 4.17
CA GLN A 52 -26.37 1.37 3.73
C GLN A 52 -27.23 1.97 4.83
N LEU A 53 -27.06 3.27 5.05
CA LEU A 53 -27.86 4.11 5.94
C LEU A 53 -28.65 5.12 5.12
N GLY A 54 -29.91 5.35 5.49
CA GLY A 54 -30.72 6.40 4.87
C GLY A 54 -30.22 7.78 5.31
N ARG A 55 -30.04 8.71 4.37
CA ARG A 55 -29.52 10.06 4.66
C ARG A 55 -30.38 10.83 5.67
N GLY A 56 -31.70 10.69 5.61
CA GLY A 56 -32.63 11.34 6.56
C GLY A 56 -32.47 10.88 8.01
N ALA A 57 -31.87 9.72 8.26
CA ALA A 57 -31.56 9.26 9.62
C ALA A 57 -30.25 9.87 10.17
N LEU A 58 -29.50 10.58 9.33
CA LEU A 58 -28.16 11.10 9.62
C LEU A 58 -28.12 12.63 9.84
N THR A 59 -29.26 13.31 9.95
CA THR A 59 -29.34 14.79 10.01
C THR A 59 -28.54 15.40 11.16
N ASN A 60 -28.47 14.73 12.32
CA ASN A 60 -27.74 15.19 13.51
C ASN A 60 -26.46 14.37 13.78
N VAL A 61 -26.05 13.54 12.83
CA VAL A 61 -24.91 12.61 12.98
C VAL A 61 -23.66 13.24 12.39
N ALA A 62 -22.62 13.41 13.21
CA ALA A 62 -21.32 13.87 12.76
C ALA A 62 -20.44 12.70 12.29
N TYR A 63 -20.49 11.57 13.01
CA TYR A 63 -19.69 10.39 12.71
C TYR A 63 -20.50 9.11 12.79
N VAL A 64 -20.17 8.14 11.96
CA VAL A 64 -20.66 6.77 12.05
C VAL A 64 -19.49 5.83 12.26
N GLN A 65 -19.61 4.96 13.27
CA GLN A 65 -18.64 3.91 13.56
C GLN A 65 -19.19 2.56 13.09
N LEU A 66 -18.36 1.78 12.42
CA LEU A 66 -18.66 0.42 12.01
C LEU A 66 -17.98 -0.56 12.96
N PHE A 67 -18.75 -1.51 13.48
CA PHE A 67 -18.27 -2.63 14.27
C PHE A 67 -18.63 -3.94 13.57
N ILE A 68 -17.72 -4.91 13.63
CA ILE A 68 -17.94 -6.28 13.14
C ILE A 68 -17.57 -7.21 14.27
N ASP A 69 -18.53 -8.01 14.73
CA ASP A 69 -18.36 -8.91 15.89
C ASP A 69 -17.77 -8.17 17.09
N GLU A 70 -18.40 -7.02 17.43
CA GLU A 70 -18.01 -6.13 18.52
C GLU A 70 -16.64 -5.42 18.35
N ARG A 71 -15.94 -5.67 17.24
CA ARG A 71 -14.64 -5.04 16.96
C ARG A 71 -14.83 -3.80 16.10
N PHE A 72 -14.26 -2.70 16.55
CA PHE A 72 -14.21 -1.46 15.79
C PHE A 72 -13.46 -1.67 14.47
N ARG A 73 -14.04 -1.20 13.36
CA ARG A 73 -13.44 -1.29 12.02
C ARG A 73 -13.05 0.07 11.47
N SER A 74 -13.99 1.00 11.51
CA SER A 74 -13.79 2.34 10.94
C SER A 74 -14.74 3.33 11.56
N ALA A 75 -14.35 4.60 11.53
CA ALA A 75 -15.21 5.74 11.86
C ALA A 75 -15.14 6.73 10.71
N ILE A 76 -16.29 7.18 10.24
CA ILE A 76 -16.38 8.04 9.06
C ILE A 76 -17.21 9.26 9.40
N ALA A 77 -16.68 10.44 9.08
CA ALA A 77 -17.44 11.68 9.14
C ALA A 77 -18.59 11.62 8.12
N VAL A 78 -19.81 11.88 8.57
CA VAL A 78 -20.99 11.89 7.69
C VAL A 78 -20.92 13.14 6.81
N PRO A 79 -20.92 13.02 5.46
CA PRO A 79 -20.92 14.19 4.59
C PRO A 79 -22.14 15.09 4.85
N SER A 80 -22.04 16.40 4.68
CA SER A 80 -23.19 17.29 4.87
C SER A 80 -24.32 16.99 3.86
N ALA A 81 -25.58 17.25 4.26
CA ALA A 81 -26.71 17.18 3.35
C ALA A 81 -26.53 18.23 2.23
N GLY A 82 -26.42 17.77 0.98
CA GLY A 82 -26.07 18.62 -0.17
C GLY A 82 -24.57 18.68 -0.53
N GLY A 83 -23.71 18.03 0.26
CA GLY A 83 -22.31 17.85 -0.10
C GLY A 83 -22.12 17.02 -1.38
N LYS A 84 -21.00 17.24 -2.08
CA LYS A 84 -20.60 16.43 -3.24
C LYS A 84 -20.57 14.94 -2.85
N ALA A 85 -20.97 14.07 -3.78
CA ALA A 85 -20.83 12.64 -3.60
C ALA A 85 -19.39 12.29 -3.22
N VAL A 86 -19.22 11.61 -2.10
CA VAL A 86 -17.92 11.13 -1.62
C VAL A 86 -17.79 9.67 -1.98
N HIS A 87 -16.68 9.31 -2.62
CA HIS A 87 -16.31 7.93 -2.95
C HIS A 87 -14.89 7.65 -2.45
N SER A 88 -14.76 6.69 -1.55
CA SER A 88 -13.49 6.20 -1.00
C SER A 88 -13.54 4.69 -0.81
N ALA A 89 -12.45 4.09 -0.30
CA ALA A 89 -12.41 2.66 0.02
C ALA A 89 -13.36 2.26 1.17
N GLU A 90 -13.74 3.21 2.02
CA GLU A 90 -14.50 2.96 3.25
C GLU A 90 -15.92 3.54 3.20
N VAL A 91 -16.17 4.54 2.34
CA VAL A 91 -17.47 5.19 2.21
C VAL A 91 -17.84 5.51 0.77
N GLU A 92 -19.11 5.28 0.44
CA GLU A 92 -19.79 5.87 -0.71
C GLU A 92 -21.01 6.66 -0.22
N SER A 93 -21.17 7.89 -0.71
CA SER A 93 -22.35 8.70 -0.40
C SER A 93 -22.94 9.33 -1.64
N ASN A 94 -24.27 9.44 -1.64
CA ASN A 94 -25.02 10.22 -2.62
C ASN A 94 -26.07 11.07 -1.89
N THR A 95 -27.00 11.65 -2.64
CA THR A 95 -28.05 12.52 -2.10
C THR A 95 -29.03 11.81 -1.18
N SER A 96 -29.21 10.49 -1.30
CA SER A 96 -30.21 9.73 -0.55
C SER A 96 -29.63 8.75 0.48
N ARG A 97 -28.36 8.36 0.35
CA ARG A 97 -27.75 7.29 1.17
C ARG A 97 -26.27 7.56 1.50
N VAL A 98 -25.84 6.99 2.62
CA VAL A 98 -24.44 6.80 2.99
C VAL A 98 -24.20 5.30 3.11
N SER A 99 -23.15 4.79 2.47
CA SER A 99 -22.77 3.38 2.50
C SER A 99 -21.40 3.24 3.12
N LEU A 100 -21.30 2.51 4.22
CA LEU A 100 -20.03 2.04 4.77
C LEU A 100 -19.61 0.79 3.99
N LEU A 101 -18.38 0.76 3.52
CA LEU A 101 -17.83 -0.35 2.76
C LEU A 101 -16.96 -1.19 3.70
N TRP A 102 -17.42 -2.41 3.98
CA TRP A 102 -16.64 -3.39 4.71
C TRP A 102 -16.04 -4.40 3.75
N ASN A 103 -14.72 -4.36 3.57
CA ASN A 103 -14.01 -5.40 2.84
C ASN A 103 -13.91 -6.67 3.71
N THR A 104 -14.73 -7.68 3.42
CA THR A 104 -14.80 -8.95 4.16
C THR A 104 -13.57 -9.83 3.96
N LYS A 105 -12.57 -9.36 3.22
CA LYS A 105 -11.28 -10.02 3.00
C LYS A 105 -10.09 -9.20 3.45
N ALA A 106 -10.30 -7.96 3.90
CA ALA A 106 -9.22 -7.16 4.46
C ALA A 106 -8.71 -7.83 5.75
N ILE A 107 -7.39 -7.81 5.92
CA ILE A 107 -6.76 -8.20 7.17
C ILE A 107 -7.07 -7.09 8.19
N ASP A 108 -7.54 -7.48 9.36
CA ASP A 108 -7.67 -6.60 10.50
C ASP A 108 -6.27 -6.12 10.94
N SER A 109 -5.99 -4.84 10.71
CA SER A 109 -4.71 -4.24 11.08
C SER A 109 -4.64 -3.83 12.55
N THR A 110 -5.66 -4.14 13.36
CA THR A 110 -5.68 -3.79 14.79
C THR A 110 -4.53 -4.49 15.53
N PRO A 111 -3.65 -3.73 16.21
CA PRO A 111 -2.57 -4.31 17.00
C PRO A 111 -3.09 -5.27 18.08
N GLY A 112 -2.30 -6.29 18.41
CA GLY A 112 -2.64 -7.26 19.47
C GLY A 112 -3.63 -8.36 19.10
N ILE A 113 -4.23 -8.33 17.91
CA ILE A 113 -5.06 -9.44 17.40
C ILE A 113 -4.15 -10.55 16.85
N PRO A 114 -4.33 -11.83 17.24
CA PRO A 114 -3.63 -12.97 16.62
C PRO A 114 -3.92 -13.07 15.13
N ASP A 115 -2.94 -13.44 14.31
CA ASP A 115 -3.08 -13.45 12.84
C ASP A 115 -4.26 -14.29 12.34
N GLU A 116 -4.57 -15.39 13.02
CA GLU A 116 -5.72 -16.27 12.72
C GLU A 116 -7.07 -15.54 12.86
N GLN A 117 -7.15 -14.56 13.76
CA GLN A 117 -8.35 -13.77 14.02
C GLN A 117 -8.40 -12.48 13.21
N ARG A 118 -7.35 -12.16 12.44
CA ARG A 118 -7.32 -10.98 11.59
C ARG A 118 -8.08 -11.17 10.27
N VAL A 119 -8.42 -12.41 9.91
CA VAL A 119 -9.16 -12.73 8.70
C VAL A 119 -10.60 -13.06 9.05
N VAL A 120 -11.54 -12.41 8.38
CA VAL A 120 -12.98 -12.69 8.51
C VAL A 120 -13.26 -14.09 7.93
N THR A 121 -13.83 -14.97 8.75
CA THR A 121 -14.22 -16.32 8.34
C THR A 121 -15.50 -16.31 7.50
N ASP A 122 -15.81 -17.41 6.81
CA ASP A 122 -17.16 -17.59 6.25
C ASP A 122 -18.13 -17.99 7.38
N GLY A 123 -19.38 -17.55 7.31
CA GLY A 123 -20.38 -17.80 8.34
C GLY A 123 -21.11 -16.54 8.82
N PRO A 124 -21.88 -16.64 9.91
CA PRO A 124 -22.62 -15.52 10.47
C PRO A 124 -21.67 -14.52 11.16
N HIS A 125 -21.84 -13.23 10.85
CA HIS A 125 -21.13 -12.11 11.47
C HIS A 125 -22.14 -11.03 11.86
N THR A 126 -21.92 -10.37 12.99
CA THR A 126 -22.75 -9.25 13.44
C THR A 126 -22.13 -7.96 12.94
N VAL A 127 -22.88 -7.22 12.13
CA VAL A 127 -22.52 -5.87 11.67
C VAL A 127 -23.30 -4.87 12.48
N GLU A 128 -22.59 -4.03 13.22
CA GLU A 128 -23.17 -2.97 14.02
C GLU A 128 -22.70 -1.60 13.50
N VAL A 129 -23.62 -0.63 13.48
CA VAL A 129 -23.30 0.77 13.22
C VAL A 129 -23.74 1.62 14.39
N VAL A 130 -22.84 2.48 14.86
CA VAL A 130 -23.08 3.46 15.92
C VAL A 130 -22.99 4.87 15.35
N ALA A 131 -24.01 5.68 15.57
CA ALA A 131 -24.03 7.09 15.18
C ALA A 131 -23.69 8.00 16.36
N LEU A 132 -22.78 8.94 16.12
CA LEU A 132 -22.28 9.91 17.09
C LEU A 132 -22.57 11.34 16.61
N ASP A 133 -22.93 12.22 17.54
CA ASP A 133 -23.01 13.66 17.29
C ASP A 133 -21.61 14.33 17.29
N ALA A 134 -21.56 15.64 17.06
CA ALA A 134 -20.29 16.39 17.02
C ALA A 134 -19.57 16.45 18.39
N ALA A 135 -20.28 16.19 19.48
CA ALA A 135 -19.72 16.09 20.83
C ALA A 135 -19.28 14.66 21.19
N GLY A 136 -19.36 13.72 20.25
CA GLY A 136 -19.01 12.31 20.46
C GLY A 136 -20.06 11.53 21.25
N ARG A 137 -21.29 12.06 21.43
CA ARG A 137 -22.37 11.36 22.12
C ARG A 137 -23.10 10.43 21.17
N ARG A 138 -23.41 9.22 21.63
CA ARG A 138 -24.19 8.24 20.86
C ARG A 138 -25.65 8.67 20.72
N ILE A 139 -26.10 8.81 19.48
CA ILE A 139 -27.48 9.21 19.13
C ILE A 139 -28.23 8.17 18.31
N GLY A 140 -27.55 7.09 17.89
CA GLY A 140 -28.18 5.96 17.20
C GLY A 140 -27.30 4.71 17.23
N ARG A 141 -27.95 3.55 17.16
CA ARG A 141 -27.32 2.22 17.05
C ARG A 141 -28.25 1.31 16.27
N ASP A 142 -27.70 0.53 15.35
CA ASP A 142 -28.44 -0.58 14.72
C ASP A 142 -27.50 -1.74 14.38
N SER A 143 -28.05 -2.93 14.26
CA SER A 143 -27.32 -4.18 14.09
C SER A 143 -28.04 -5.12 13.12
N VAL A 144 -27.26 -5.79 12.27
CA VAL A 144 -27.73 -6.87 11.39
C VAL A 144 -26.74 -8.02 11.42
N THR A 145 -27.25 -9.26 11.41
CA THR A 145 -26.41 -10.43 11.15
C THR A 145 -26.30 -10.65 9.64
N VAL A 146 -25.11 -10.94 9.13
CA VAL A 146 -24.87 -11.29 7.73
C VAL A 146 -24.11 -12.60 7.64
N ASN A 147 -24.29 -13.32 6.54
CA ASN A 147 -23.53 -14.54 6.25
C ASN A 147 -22.40 -14.22 5.26
N VAL A 148 -21.17 -14.14 5.73
CA VAL A 148 -19.99 -13.99 4.88
C VAL A 148 -19.76 -15.29 4.12
N ALA A 149 -19.61 -15.17 2.81
CA ALA A 149 -19.54 -16.29 1.87
C ALA A 149 -18.43 -16.06 0.84
N ASN A 150 -17.21 -15.78 1.32
CA ASN A 150 -16.05 -15.57 0.47
C ASN A 150 -15.68 -16.87 -0.28
N ARG A 151 -15.98 -18.05 0.28
CA ARG A 151 -15.69 -19.38 -0.28
C ARG A 151 -16.94 -20.17 -0.68
N ALA A 152 -18.11 -19.86 -0.10
CA ALA A 152 -19.32 -20.66 -0.28
C ALA A 152 -19.76 -20.82 -1.76
N GLY A 153 -20.19 -22.04 -2.11
CA GLY A 153 -20.70 -22.39 -3.43
C GLY A 153 -19.63 -22.61 -4.50
N LEU A 154 -18.35 -22.51 -4.15
CA LEU A 154 -17.25 -22.88 -5.04
C LEU A 154 -16.84 -24.32 -4.74
N LEU A 155 -17.28 -25.23 -5.62
CA LEU A 155 -16.89 -26.63 -5.55
C LEU A 155 -15.62 -26.85 -6.37
N MET A 156 -14.65 -27.53 -5.77
CA MET A 156 -13.49 -28.03 -6.50
C MET A 156 -13.96 -29.08 -7.51
N PRO A 157 -13.72 -28.91 -8.82
CA PRO A 157 -14.01 -29.95 -9.79
C PRO A 157 -13.25 -31.23 -9.47
N ALA A 158 -13.83 -32.39 -9.76
CA ALA A 158 -13.17 -33.68 -9.53
C ALA A 158 -11.79 -33.74 -10.20
N ASN A 159 -11.65 -33.18 -11.41
CA ASN A 159 -10.37 -33.18 -12.13
C ASN A 159 -9.41 -32.07 -11.69
N GLY A 160 -9.77 -31.26 -10.69
CA GLY A 160 -9.04 -30.05 -10.30
C GLY A 160 -9.36 -28.85 -11.19
N ILE A 161 -8.64 -27.75 -10.96
CA ILE A 161 -8.71 -26.52 -11.74
C ILE A 161 -7.43 -26.32 -12.56
N SER A 162 -7.62 -25.88 -13.81
CA SER A 162 -6.50 -25.58 -14.71
C SER A 162 -5.74 -24.32 -14.25
N MET A 163 -4.43 -24.46 -14.03
CA MET A 163 -3.48 -23.39 -13.72
C MET A 163 -2.80 -22.86 -14.98
N ASN A 164 -3.58 -22.73 -16.05
CA ASN A 164 -3.14 -22.21 -17.33
C ASN A 164 -3.80 -20.86 -17.61
N TYR A 165 -2.98 -19.87 -17.97
CA TYR A 165 -3.42 -18.64 -18.57
C TYR A 165 -4.18 -18.92 -19.87
N ARG A 166 -5.24 -18.15 -20.12
CA ARG A 166 -6.04 -18.21 -21.34
C ARG A 166 -5.79 -16.94 -22.14
N PHE A 167 -4.61 -16.87 -22.74
CA PHE A 167 -4.28 -15.80 -23.67
C PHE A 167 -5.07 -15.98 -24.97
N ALA A 168 -5.65 -14.89 -25.48
CA ALA A 168 -6.21 -14.84 -26.81
C ALA A 168 -5.58 -13.68 -27.56
N VAL A 169 -5.19 -13.88 -28.83
CA VAL A 169 -4.58 -12.82 -29.64
C VAL A 169 -5.55 -11.65 -29.77
N GLY A 170 -5.06 -10.43 -29.53
CA GLY A 170 -5.84 -9.21 -29.48
C GLY A 170 -6.47 -8.91 -28.11
N ASP A 171 -6.44 -9.83 -27.15
CA ASP A 171 -6.91 -9.54 -25.79
C ASP A 171 -6.00 -8.52 -25.11
N SER A 172 -6.62 -7.61 -24.38
CA SER A 172 -5.94 -6.67 -23.50
C SER A 172 -6.54 -6.70 -22.10
N SER A 173 -5.72 -6.49 -21.08
CA SER A 173 -6.13 -6.39 -19.68
C SER A 173 -5.34 -5.30 -18.98
N SER A 174 -6.03 -4.42 -18.28
CA SER A 174 -5.39 -3.38 -17.47
C SER A 174 -5.18 -3.86 -16.04
N TYR A 175 -4.05 -3.51 -15.45
CA TYR A 175 -3.72 -3.84 -14.07
C TYR A 175 -3.28 -2.59 -13.30
N GLN A 176 -3.61 -2.54 -12.02
CA GLN A 176 -3.04 -1.58 -11.10
C GLN A 176 -2.01 -2.27 -10.22
N GLU A 177 -0.83 -1.69 -10.13
CA GLU A 177 0.21 -2.09 -9.20
C GLU A 177 0.37 -1.01 -8.13
N ARG A 178 0.49 -1.44 -6.89
CA ARG A 178 0.97 -0.63 -5.77
C ARG A 178 2.12 -1.38 -5.10
N SER A 179 3.27 -0.74 -5.01
CA SER A 179 4.48 -1.31 -4.41
C SER A 179 5.02 -0.35 -3.36
N GLU A 180 5.38 -0.86 -2.19
CA GLU A 180 5.94 -0.09 -1.11
C GLU A 180 7.18 -0.80 -0.59
N VAL A 181 8.30 -0.07 -0.53
CA VAL A 181 9.59 -0.55 -0.05
C VAL A 181 9.96 0.26 1.17
N ASN A 182 10.22 -0.43 2.25
CA ASN A 182 10.57 0.13 3.54
C ASN A 182 11.94 -0.39 3.96
N PHE A 183 12.78 0.50 4.46
CA PHE A 183 13.99 0.14 5.19
C PHE A 183 13.59 -0.11 6.64
N ILE A 184 13.89 -1.32 7.10
CA ILE A 184 13.72 -1.75 8.49
C ILE A 184 15.15 -1.80 9.00
N ALA A 185 15.56 -0.86 9.87
CA ALA A 185 16.93 -0.84 10.38
C ALA A 185 17.37 -2.26 10.80
N ALA A 186 18.60 -2.65 10.46
CA ALA A 186 19.15 -3.88 11.01
C ALA A 186 19.18 -3.74 12.55
N ASP A 187 18.85 -4.81 13.26
CA ASP A 187 18.88 -4.81 14.71
C ASP A 187 20.32 -4.50 15.18
N ASN A 188 20.60 -3.22 15.45
CA ASN A 188 21.87 -2.74 15.99
C ASN A 188 21.99 -3.11 17.48
N GLN A 189 21.67 -4.35 17.85
CA GLN A 189 21.71 -4.82 19.24
C GLN A 189 23.11 -5.25 19.70
N ALA A 190 24.11 -5.29 18.82
CA ALA A 190 25.42 -5.90 19.16
C ALA A 190 26.58 -4.92 19.41
N GLN A 191 26.42 -3.61 19.24
CA GLN A 191 27.56 -2.67 19.30
C GLN A 191 27.43 -1.53 20.33
N GLN A 192 26.69 -1.75 21.41
CA GLN A 192 26.72 -0.87 22.60
C GLN A 192 27.27 -1.56 23.87
N GLY A 193 27.67 -2.83 23.80
CA GLY A 193 28.30 -3.53 24.92
C GLY A 193 29.82 -3.57 24.80
N GLY A 194 30.53 -2.82 25.65
CA GLY A 194 31.92 -3.16 26.00
C GLY A 194 33.02 -2.19 25.58
N GLY A 195 32.79 -0.88 25.55
CA GLY A 195 33.88 0.10 25.59
C GLY A 195 34.40 0.29 27.02
N ASN A 196 35.07 -0.72 27.59
CA ASN A 196 35.82 -0.53 28.83
C ASN A 196 37.09 0.26 28.48
N SER A 197 37.05 1.59 28.63
CA SER A 197 38.20 2.46 28.47
C SER A 197 39.12 2.32 29.70
N PRO A 198 40.35 1.78 29.57
CA PRO A 198 41.27 1.64 30.68
C PRO A 198 42.28 2.78 30.67
N TYR A 199 41.84 4.05 30.58
CA TYR A 199 42.72 5.19 30.90
C TYR A 199 41.90 6.27 31.61
N GLY A 200 41.89 6.15 32.93
CA GLY A 200 41.58 7.26 33.80
C GLY A 200 42.75 8.25 33.86
N GLY A 201 42.41 9.54 33.93
CA GLY A 201 43.31 10.60 34.39
C GLY A 201 43.32 11.82 33.47
N GLY A 202 42.58 12.87 33.82
CA GLY A 202 42.77 14.17 33.17
C GLY A 202 41.61 15.15 33.31
N ALA A 203 41.65 15.91 34.41
CA ALA A 203 41.01 17.19 34.67
C ALA A 203 40.24 17.90 33.53
N GLY A 204 38.96 18.18 33.80
CA GLY A 204 38.37 19.52 33.70
C GLY A 204 38.21 20.14 32.31
N GLN A 205 36.97 20.11 31.79
CA GLN A 205 36.31 21.30 31.23
C GLN A 205 34.81 21.00 31.05
N ARG A 206 33.97 21.71 31.82
CA ARG A 206 32.52 21.71 31.66
C ARG A 206 32.18 22.63 30.48
N ALA A 207 31.77 22.06 29.36
CA ALA A 207 31.08 22.78 28.30
C ALA A 207 29.57 22.56 28.44
N PHE A 208 28.87 23.61 28.88
CA PHE A 208 27.42 23.75 28.77
C PHE A 208 27.06 23.85 27.28
N TYR A 209 26.26 22.91 26.77
CA TYR A 209 25.41 23.15 25.61
C TYR A 209 23.99 22.74 25.98
N GLY A 210 23.16 23.76 26.23
CA GLY A 210 21.73 23.61 26.44
C GLY A 210 21.04 23.24 25.13
N SER A 211 20.19 22.23 25.17
CA SER A 211 19.26 21.93 24.09
C SER A 211 18.08 22.92 24.16
N GLN A 212 17.94 23.76 23.14
CA GLN A 212 16.75 24.57 22.93
C GLN A 212 15.64 23.66 22.38
N ARG A 213 14.77 23.18 23.26
CA ARG A 213 13.45 22.66 22.89
C ARG A 213 12.49 23.84 22.75
N GLN A 214 12.14 24.21 21.52
CA GLN A 214 10.95 25.04 21.27
C GLN A 214 9.71 24.15 21.38
N SER A 215 9.10 24.18 22.57
CA SER A 215 7.74 23.68 22.81
C SER A 215 6.76 24.81 22.50
N THR A 216 6.01 24.68 21.40
CA THR A 216 4.87 25.55 21.10
C THR A 216 3.66 25.03 21.87
N THR A 217 3.49 25.50 23.12
CA THR A 217 2.26 25.24 23.89
C THR A 217 1.21 26.29 23.54
N TYR A 218 0.09 25.82 22.99
CA TYR A 218 -1.09 26.60 22.67
C TYR A 218 -1.88 26.86 23.98
N ASN A 219 -2.00 28.13 24.38
CA ASN A 219 -2.73 28.54 25.57
C ASN A 219 -4.23 28.70 25.27
N GLY A 220 -5.05 27.90 25.95
CA GLY A 220 -6.50 28.09 26.07
C GLY A 220 -6.92 27.94 27.54
N ARG A 221 -7.02 29.07 28.25
CA ARG A 221 -7.74 29.22 29.54
C ARG A 221 -9.25 29.37 29.23
N PRO A 222 -10.17 28.93 30.11
CA PRO A 222 -10.52 29.74 31.29
C PRO A 222 -11.00 28.97 32.54
N SER A 223 -11.31 29.77 33.58
CA SER A 223 -11.96 29.43 34.88
C SER A 223 -10.96 29.06 35.99
N GLY A 224 -10.82 29.81 37.09
CA GLY A 224 -11.85 30.36 37.98
C GLY A 224 -12.05 29.32 39.10
N GLY A 225 -11.33 29.33 40.22
CA GLY A 225 -11.45 30.29 41.31
C GLY A 225 -11.30 29.54 42.66
N ARG A 226 -10.82 30.29 43.66
CA ARG A 226 -10.80 30.03 45.11
C ARG A 226 -9.91 28.91 45.66
N GLY A 227 -8.90 29.37 46.41
CA GLY A 227 -8.06 28.53 47.25
C GLY A 227 -8.58 28.39 48.67
N TYR A 228 -7.92 27.51 49.41
CA TYR A 228 -7.60 27.63 50.83
C TYR A 228 -6.28 26.87 51.06
N SER A 229 -5.36 27.53 51.76
CA SER A 229 -4.09 27.00 52.27
C SER A 229 -4.29 26.69 53.74
N VAL A 230 -3.94 25.48 54.18
CA VAL A 230 -3.51 25.18 55.56
C VAL A 230 -2.47 24.06 55.49
N GLY A 231 -1.36 24.27 56.18
CA GLY A 231 -0.15 23.44 56.14
C GLY A 231 -0.26 22.08 56.83
N GLY A 232 0.76 21.26 56.58
CA GLY A 232 0.94 19.94 57.18
C GLY A 232 2.37 19.45 56.96
N GLN A 233 3.12 19.45 58.03
CA GLN A 233 4.55 19.19 58.17
C GLN A 233 4.82 17.69 58.31
N GLY A 234 5.90 17.20 57.68
CA GLY A 234 6.67 16.03 58.13
C GLY A 234 6.28 14.67 57.54
N GLY A 235 7.29 13.91 57.10
CA GLY A 235 7.10 12.49 56.77
C GLY A 235 8.13 11.92 55.79
N ASN A 236 9.34 11.68 56.28
CA ASN A 236 10.39 10.89 55.65
C ASN A 236 9.94 9.43 55.44
N TYR A 237 9.90 8.93 54.20
CA TYR A 237 10.04 7.51 53.89
C TYR A 237 10.73 7.34 52.53
N GLY A 238 11.93 6.77 52.57
CA GLY A 238 12.65 6.26 51.41
C GLY A 238 11.94 5.04 50.83
N GLY A 239 11.77 5.04 49.51
CA GLY A 239 11.37 3.89 48.72
C GLY A 239 12.17 3.93 47.43
N GLY A 240 13.04 2.93 47.23
CA GLY A 240 13.96 2.85 46.11
C GLY A 240 13.23 2.88 44.77
N GLY A 241 13.59 3.87 43.95
CA GLY A 241 13.21 3.91 42.54
C GLY A 241 13.93 2.81 41.79
N GLY A 242 13.24 1.70 41.54
CA GLY A 242 13.62 0.77 40.49
C GLY A 242 13.52 1.51 39.16
N TYR A 243 14.66 1.71 38.51
CA TYR A 243 14.73 2.22 37.15
C TYR A 243 13.95 1.26 36.25
N GLY A 244 12.78 1.72 35.80
CA GLY A 244 12.03 1.07 34.73
C GLY A 244 12.93 0.95 33.51
N GLY A 245 13.06 -0.28 33.01
CA GLY A 245 13.70 -0.53 31.73
C GLY A 245 13.05 0.34 30.67
N GLU A 246 13.87 1.15 29.99
CA GLU A 246 13.45 1.98 28.89
C GLU A 246 12.72 1.12 27.87
N GLU A 247 11.48 1.51 27.60
CA GLU A 247 10.69 1.05 26.48
C GLU A 247 11.54 1.22 25.21
N SER A 248 11.98 0.10 24.65
CA SER A 248 12.74 0.03 23.40
C SER A 248 12.07 0.93 22.35
N GLN A 249 12.67 2.08 22.08
CA GLN A 249 12.22 3.00 21.03
C GLN A 249 12.12 2.21 19.72
N PHE A 250 10.91 2.11 19.19
CA PHE A 250 10.66 1.51 17.89
C PHE A 250 11.53 2.21 16.85
N ASN A 251 12.42 1.45 16.20
CA ASN A 251 13.21 1.94 15.08
C ASN A 251 12.25 2.50 14.00
N PRO A 252 12.43 3.76 13.57
CA PRO A 252 11.53 4.35 12.59
C PRO A 252 11.68 3.61 11.25
N ILE A 253 10.61 2.94 10.84
CA ILE A 253 10.46 2.39 9.49
C ILE A 253 10.60 3.55 8.51
N SER A 254 11.65 3.53 7.70
CA SER A 254 11.91 4.60 6.73
C SER A 254 11.37 4.16 5.37
N LEU A 255 10.39 4.89 4.83
CA LEU A 255 9.91 4.68 3.47
C LEU A 255 11.07 4.90 2.50
N VAL A 256 11.37 3.90 1.67
CA VAL A 256 12.38 4.00 0.60
C VAL A 256 11.70 4.40 -0.70
N GLN A 257 10.59 3.73 -1.01
CA GLN A 257 9.89 3.91 -2.29
C GLN A 257 8.41 3.53 -2.16
N ASN A 258 7.51 4.35 -2.71
CA ASN A 258 6.11 3.99 -2.94
C ASN A 258 5.79 4.18 -4.42
N VAL A 259 5.39 3.13 -5.12
CA VAL A 259 4.99 3.21 -6.53
C VAL A 259 3.53 2.84 -6.69
N ARG A 260 2.84 3.61 -7.55
CA ARG A 260 1.51 3.29 -8.05
C ARG A 260 1.52 3.38 -9.56
N ALA A 261 1.27 2.29 -10.25
CA ALA A 261 1.29 2.24 -11.70
C ALA A 261 0.04 1.57 -12.27
N THR A 262 -0.37 2.00 -13.46
CA THR A 262 -1.35 1.30 -14.28
C THR A 262 -0.64 0.68 -15.48
N PHE A 263 -0.81 -0.62 -15.65
CA PHE A 263 -0.31 -1.37 -16.79
C PHE A 263 -1.44 -1.72 -17.74
N GLU A 264 -1.11 -1.80 -19.02
CA GLU A 264 -1.86 -2.54 -20.02
C GLU A 264 -1.03 -3.75 -20.43
N ARG A 265 -1.63 -4.95 -20.35
CA ARG A 265 -1.07 -6.18 -20.92
C ARG A 265 -1.91 -6.60 -22.11
N SER A 266 -1.30 -6.71 -23.28
CA SER A 266 -1.93 -7.26 -24.48
C SER A 266 -1.25 -8.55 -24.95
N THR A 267 -2.02 -9.44 -25.56
CA THR A 267 -1.50 -10.59 -26.31
C THR A 267 -1.43 -10.20 -27.78
N GLU A 268 -0.22 -10.03 -28.28
CA GLU A 268 0.06 -9.51 -29.62
C GLU A 268 -0.05 -10.62 -30.67
N ASP A 269 0.45 -11.81 -30.36
CA ASP A 269 0.49 -12.92 -31.31
C ASP A 269 0.62 -14.29 -30.61
N ARG A 270 0.47 -15.38 -31.37
CA ARG A 270 0.76 -16.75 -30.97
C ARG A 270 1.99 -17.26 -31.75
N VAL A 271 3.10 -17.43 -31.05
CA VAL A 271 4.40 -17.81 -31.66
C VAL A 271 4.47 -19.30 -32.03
N GLY A 272 3.52 -20.11 -31.53
CA GLY A 272 3.40 -21.54 -31.84
C GLY A 272 2.95 -22.34 -30.62
N GLY A 273 2.34 -23.52 -30.83
CA GLY A 273 1.94 -24.42 -29.74
C GLY A 273 1.20 -23.70 -28.59
N SER A 274 1.74 -23.76 -27.38
CA SER A 274 1.24 -23.10 -26.17
C SER A 274 1.96 -21.78 -25.83
N ALA A 275 2.72 -21.19 -26.76
CA ALA A 275 3.48 -19.97 -26.58
C ALA A 275 2.78 -18.74 -27.20
N PHE A 276 2.80 -17.63 -26.46
CA PHE A 276 2.15 -16.37 -26.79
C PHE A 276 3.12 -15.21 -26.67
N PHE A 277 3.07 -14.30 -27.63
CA PHE A 277 3.79 -13.04 -27.60
C PHE A 277 2.92 -12.01 -26.89
N ILE A 278 3.40 -11.47 -25.76
CA ILE A 278 2.69 -10.50 -24.95
C ILE A 278 3.47 -9.20 -24.85
N ARG A 279 2.74 -8.11 -24.64
CA ARG A 279 3.27 -6.77 -24.41
C ARG A 279 2.75 -6.25 -23.09
N ASP A 280 3.64 -5.70 -22.27
CA ASP A 280 3.29 -4.87 -21.11
C ASP A 280 3.66 -3.42 -21.40
N LYS A 281 2.73 -2.51 -21.13
CA LYS A 281 2.92 -1.06 -21.26
C LYS A 281 2.48 -0.36 -19.99
N VAL A 282 3.37 0.45 -19.42
CA VAL A 282 3.00 1.41 -18.36
C VAL A 282 2.17 2.51 -19.01
N LEU A 283 0.93 2.69 -18.56
CA LEU A 283 0.04 3.73 -19.05
C LEU A 283 0.23 5.05 -18.30
N ARG A 284 0.45 4.94 -16.99
CA ARG A 284 0.64 6.05 -16.05
C ARG A 284 1.15 5.53 -14.72
N GLY A 285 1.81 6.38 -13.95
CA GLY A 285 1.98 6.13 -12.53
C GLY A 285 2.68 7.24 -11.79
N ILE A 286 2.84 7.04 -10.48
CA ILE A 286 3.50 7.95 -9.57
C ILE A 286 4.49 7.13 -8.74
N ILE A 287 5.68 7.68 -8.56
CA ILE A 287 6.68 7.21 -7.61
C ILE A 287 6.87 8.26 -6.52
N ILE A 288 6.95 7.82 -5.28
CA ILE A 288 7.30 8.65 -4.12
C ILE A 288 8.59 8.06 -3.56
N GLY A 289 9.67 8.83 -3.60
CA GLY A 289 10.95 8.42 -3.01
C GLY A 289 10.98 8.62 -1.50
N GLY A 290 12.04 8.14 -0.83
CA GLY A 290 12.17 8.26 0.62
C GLY A 290 12.27 9.69 1.16
N ASN A 291 12.52 10.67 0.29
CA ASN A 291 12.41 12.10 0.61
C ASN A 291 10.97 12.65 0.54
N ASN A 292 9.97 11.79 0.36
CA ASN A 292 8.55 12.14 0.13
C ASN A 292 8.27 12.98 -1.12
N THR A 293 9.24 13.11 -2.03
CA THR A 293 9.01 13.77 -3.32
C THR A 293 8.25 12.82 -4.24
N ALA A 294 7.09 13.27 -4.71
CA ALA A 294 6.26 12.54 -5.66
C ALA A 294 6.56 12.98 -7.10
N GLU A 295 6.87 12.04 -7.97
CA GLU A 295 7.10 12.28 -9.39
C GLU A 295 6.23 11.37 -10.24
N ARG A 296 5.81 11.86 -11.42
CA ARG A 296 5.14 11.02 -12.41
C ARG A 296 6.18 10.07 -12.98
N LEU A 297 5.84 8.79 -13.08
CA LEU A 297 6.79 7.78 -13.55
C LEU A 297 7.31 8.12 -14.96
N GLU A 298 6.46 8.65 -15.84
CA GLU A 298 6.82 9.10 -17.19
C GLU A 298 7.78 10.30 -17.25
N ASN A 299 7.96 11.03 -16.15
CA ASN A 299 8.98 12.08 -16.05
C ASN A 299 10.33 11.51 -15.59
N VAL A 300 10.31 10.39 -14.86
CA VAL A 300 11.50 9.71 -14.33
C VAL A 300 12.06 8.72 -15.35
N TYR A 301 11.18 8.06 -16.09
CA TYR A 301 11.52 6.97 -16.99
C TYR A 301 10.92 7.19 -18.38
N ASP A 302 11.73 7.02 -19.41
CA ASP A 302 11.24 6.86 -20.78
C ASP A 302 10.75 5.43 -20.99
N PHE A 303 9.51 5.15 -20.58
CA PHE A 303 8.95 3.80 -20.67
C PHE A 303 8.78 3.35 -22.10
N LYS A 304 9.39 2.21 -22.41
CA LYS A 304 9.09 1.44 -23.60
C LYS A 304 8.18 0.27 -23.22
N SER A 305 7.45 -0.25 -24.21
CA SER A 305 6.70 -1.48 -24.00
C SER A 305 7.68 -2.65 -23.82
N ARG A 306 7.45 -3.50 -22.83
CA ARG A 306 8.21 -4.76 -22.68
C ARG A 306 7.48 -5.87 -23.42
N TYR A 307 8.19 -6.52 -24.33
CA TYR A 307 7.69 -7.67 -25.07
C TYR A 307 8.29 -8.98 -24.53
N ARG A 308 7.47 -10.01 -24.40
CA ARG A 308 7.87 -11.33 -23.89
C ARG A 308 7.13 -12.44 -24.62
N THR A 309 7.81 -13.55 -24.87
CA THR A 309 7.16 -14.81 -25.24
C THR A 309 6.93 -15.63 -23.98
N VAL A 310 5.70 -16.03 -23.73
CA VAL A 310 5.29 -16.77 -22.53
C VAL A 310 4.51 -18.01 -22.90
N ASP A 311 4.63 -19.08 -22.12
CA ASP A 311 3.76 -20.25 -22.26
C ASP A 311 2.44 -20.09 -21.47
N THR A 312 1.52 -21.04 -21.62
CA THR A 312 0.25 -21.05 -20.88
C THR A 312 0.41 -21.19 -19.38
N ALA A 313 1.55 -21.63 -18.86
CA ALA A 313 1.80 -21.63 -17.41
C ALA A 313 2.24 -20.24 -16.90
N GLY A 314 2.53 -19.30 -17.81
CA GLY A 314 3.06 -17.98 -17.51
C GLY A 314 4.58 -17.96 -17.38
N ARG A 315 5.28 -19.03 -17.78
CA ARG A 315 6.74 -19.03 -17.83
C ARG A 315 7.20 -18.20 -19.02
N VAL A 316 8.12 -17.28 -18.77
CA VAL A 316 8.79 -16.50 -19.82
C VAL A 316 9.77 -17.41 -20.55
N LEU A 317 9.53 -17.65 -21.84
CA LEU A 317 10.37 -18.44 -22.73
C LEU A 317 11.50 -17.58 -23.33
N SER A 318 11.16 -16.34 -23.67
CA SER A 318 12.12 -15.32 -24.08
C SER A 318 11.59 -13.94 -23.71
N ALA A 319 12.51 -13.02 -23.41
CA ALA A 319 12.20 -11.60 -23.35
C ALA A 319 12.82 -10.95 -24.59
N GLY A 320 12.06 -10.11 -25.30
CA GLY A 320 12.63 -9.35 -26.42
C GLY A 320 13.79 -8.50 -25.92
N ALA A 321 14.89 -8.47 -26.67
CA ALA A 321 15.98 -7.56 -26.37
C ALA A 321 15.46 -6.13 -26.38
N ALA A 322 15.93 -5.32 -25.43
CA ALA A 322 15.74 -3.88 -25.46
C ALA A 322 16.41 -3.33 -26.72
N SER A 323 15.64 -3.10 -27.79
CA SER A 323 16.17 -2.61 -29.07
C SER A 323 16.38 -1.09 -29.08
N ARG A 324 15.93 -0.39 -28.04
CA ARG A 324 16.05 1.06 -27.90
C ARG A 324 16.46 1.42 -26.48
N PRO A 325 17.17 2.52 -26.26
CA PRO A 325 17.32 3.08 -24.91
C PRO A 325 15.95 3.37 -24.28
N GLY A 326 15.82 3.08 -22.98
CA GLY A 326 14.59 3.33 -22.21
C GLY A 326 14.37 2.30 -21.10
N ALA A 327 13.41 2.56 -20.22
CA ALA A 327 13.04 1.65 -19.14
C ALA A 327 12.04 0.61 -19.63
N TYR A 328 12.33 -0.67 -19.41
CA TYR A 328 11.52 -1.79 -19.90
C TYR A 328 10.83 -2.50 -18.75
N VAL A 329 9.84 -1.84 -18.17
CA VAL A 329 9.11 -2.40 -17.04
C VAL A 329 8.00 -3.34 -17.50
N ALA A 330 8.03 -4.58 -17.02
CA ALA A 330 6.94 -5.55 -17.20
C ALA A 330 6.21 -5.82 -15.90
N LEU A 331 4.89 -5.86 -15.98
CA LEU A 331 4.06 -6.39 -14.91
C LEU A 331 4.46 -7.84 -14.62
N LEU A 332 4.61 -8.16 -13.33
CA LEU A 332 4.96 -9.51 -12.92
C LEU A 332 3.91 -10.53 -13.42
N LEU A 333 4.39 -11.63 -14.01
CA LEU A 333 3.58 -12.76 -14.46
C LEU A 333 4.09 -14.02 -13.74
N PRO A 334 3.45 -14.44 -12.63
CA PRO A 334 3.85 -15.64 -11.91
C PRO A 334 3.66 -16.88 -12.80
N ASN A 335 4.67 -17.74 -12.78
CA ASN A 335 4.60 -19.08 -13.33
C ASN A 335 3.75 -19.95 -12.39
N LEU A 336 2.59 -20.40 -12.88
CA LEU A 336 1.64 -21.22 -12.14
C LEU A 336 1.92 -22.73 -12.31
N GLY A 337 2.95 -23.11 -13.06
CA GLY A 337 3.36 -24.50 -13.28
C GLY A 337 2.46 -25.28 -14.22
N GLY A 338 1.37 -24.67 -14.71
CA GLY A 338 0.42 -25.31 -15.62
C GLY A 338 -0.32 -26.51 -15.02
N GLY A 339 -1.06 -27.20 -15.88
CA GLY A 339 -1.80 -28.41 -15.54
C GLY A 339 -3.01 -28.17 -14.64
N SER A 340 -3.63 -29.26 -14.19
CA SER A 340 -4.76 -29.19 -13.25
C SER A 340 -4.28 -29.37 -11.81
N ARG A 341 -4.83 -28.58 -10.88
CA ARG A 341 -4.49 -28.63 -9.45
C ARG A 341 -5.72 -28.80 -8.58
N ARG A 342 -5.58 -29.53 -7.47
CA ARG A 342 -6.59 -29.65 -6.42
C ARG A 342 -6.18 -28.90 -5.15
N THR A 343 -7.16 -28.54 -4.31
CA THR A 343 -6.89 -27.91 -3.02
C THR A 343 -5.93 -28.77 -2.19
N GLY A 344 -4.96 -28.13 -1.55
CA GLY A 344 -3.88 -28.77 -0.79
C GLY A 344 -2.72 -29.27 -1.63
N GLN A 345 -2.85 -29.37 -2.97
CA GLN A 345 -1.75 -29.81 -3.81
C GLN A 345 -0.62 -28.78 -3.83
N THR A 346 0.62 -29.27 -3.72
CA THR A 346 1.83 -28.47 -3.82
C THR A 346 2.58 -28.71 -5.12
N TRP A 347 3.35 -27.71 -5.57
CA TRP A 347 4.26 -27.83 -6.71
C TRP A 347 5.33 -26.73 -6.67
N ARG A 348 6.43 -26.91 -7.41
CA ARG A 348 7.52 -25.92 -7.47
C ARG A 348 7.53 -25.20 -8.80
N THR A 349 7.81 -23.90 -8.76
CA THR A 349 7.98 -23.08 -9.98
C THR A 349 9.15 -22.13 -9.86
N ARG A 350 9.78 -21.82 -11.00
CA ARG A 350 10.73 -20.71 -11.08
C ARG A 350 9.97 -19.39 -11.11
N THR A 351 10.35 -18.46 -10.23
CA THR A 351 9.66 -17.19 -10.04
C THR A 351 10.67 -16.08 -9.76
N PRO A 352 10.49 -14.87 -10.32
CA PRO A 352 11.35 -13.75 -9.99
C PRO A 352 11.01 -13.17 -8.61
N ILE A 353 12.03 -12.70 -7.91
CA ILE A 353 11.90 -11.91 -6.69
C ILE A 353 12.15 -10.44 -7.04
N GLN A 354 11.20 -9.58 -6.68
CA GLN A 354 11.29 -8.14 -6.90
C GLN A 354 11.29 -7.46 -5.54
N LEU A 355 12.33 -6.69 -5.25
CA LEU A 355 12.38 -5.85 -4.05
C LEU A 355 11.78 -4.48 -4.34
N GLU A 356 12.18 -3.86 -5.44
CA GLU A 356 11.81 -2.49 -5.79
C GLU A 356 11.56 -2.35 -7.29
N TRP A 357 10.94 -1.24 -7.69
CA TRP A 357 10.60 -0.97 -9.09
C TRP A 357 11.80 -0.87 -10.02
N ALA A 358 12.96 -0.51 -9.50
CA ALA A 358 14.17 -0.34 -10.29
C ALA A 358 14.90 -1.68 -10.57
N THR A 359 14.53 -2.77 -9.88
CA THR A 359 15.08 -4.13 -10.13
C THR A 359 14.32 -4.92 -11.20
N LEU A 360 13.38 -4.28 -11.92
CA LEU A 360 12.43 -4.95 -12.81
C LEU A 360 13.04 -5.50 -14.10
N ASP A 361 14.20 -5.00 -14.54
CA ASP A 361 14.79 -5.42 -15.83
C ASP A 361 15.34 -6.85 -15.81
N ALA A 362 15.91 -7.28 -14.68
CA ALA A 362 16.49 -8.63 -14.52
C ALA A 362 16.43 -9.10 -13.04
N PRO A 363 15.24 -9.28 -12.45
CA PRO A 363 15.11 -9.75 -11.08
C PRO A 363 15.72 -11.16 -10.92
N PRO A 364 16.37 -11.46 -9.78
CA PRO A 364 16.86 -12.80 -9.51
C PRO A 364 15.69 -13.78 -9.52
N THR A 365 15.92 -14.96 -10.09
CA THR A 365 14.92 -16.02 -10.18
C THR A 365 15.23 -17.11 -9.18
N VAL A 366 14.23 -17.51 -8.40
CA VAL A 366 14.32 -18.60 -7.41
C VAL A 366 13.33 -19.70 -7.73
N THR A 367 13.49 -20.86 -7.07
CA THR A 367 12.46 -21.91 -7.06
C THR A 367 11.60 -21.73 -5.82
N ALA A 368 10.32 -21.44 -6.01
CA ALA A 368 9.36 -21.24 -4.92
C ALA A 368 8.41 -22.44 -4.80
N ASP A 369 8.00 -22.73 -3.56
CA ASP A 369 6.96 -23.70 -3.24
C ASP A 369 5.58 -23.07 -3.39
N ASN A 370 4.71 -23.71 -4.14
CA ASN A 370 3.34 -23.27 -4.38
C ASN A 370 2.38 -24.24 -3.71
N THR A 371 1.27 -23.74 -3.21
CA THR A 371 0.15 -24.52 -2.67
C THR A 371 -1.16 -23.92 -3.14
N LEU A 372 -2.06 -24.74 -3.70
CA LEU A 372 -3.44 -24.31 -3.96
C LEU A 372 -4.23 -24.39 -2.65
N GLU A 373 -4.43 -23.25 -1.99
CA GLU A 373 -5.10 -23.18 -0.68
C GLU A 373 -6.61 -23.39 -0.78
N GLY A 374 -7.22 -23.01 -1.91
CA GLY A 374 -8.65 -23.21 -2.12
C GLY A 374 -9.23 -22.36 -3.25
N LEU A 375 -10.57 -22.36 -3.32
CA LEU A 375 -11.33 -21.52 -4.24
C LEU A 375 -12.07 -20.43 -3.46
N GLU A 376 -12.04 -19.20 -3.97
CA GLU A 376 -12.75 -18.07 -3.38
C GLU A 376 -13.16 -17.04 -4.43
N TRP A 377 -14.17 -16.24 -4.11
CA TRP A 377 -14.60 -15.11 -4.94
C TRP A 377 -13.68 -13.91 -4.72
N GLN A 378 -13.08 -13.35 -5.76
CA GLN A 378 -12.26 -12.14 -5.67
C GLN A 378 -12.65 -11.16 -6.79
N ASP A 379 -12.99 -9.92 -6.44
CA ASP A 379 -13.40 -8.85 -7.36
C ASP A 379 -14.49 -9.27 -8.37
N GLY A 380 -15.44 -10.09 -7.92
CA GLY A 380 -16.54 -10.67 -8.70
C GLY A 380 -16.11 -11.82 -9.61
N TYR A 381 -14.92 -12.39 -9.44
CA TYR A 381 -14.42 -13.54 -10.18
C TYR A 381 -14.29 -14.76 -9.28
N GLN A 382 -14.55 -15.95 -9.83
CA GLN A 382 -14.20 -17.19 -9.14
C GLN A 382 -12.71 -17.41 -9.30
N THR A 383 -11.99 -17.47 -8.19
CA THR A 383 -10.53 -17.52 -8.19
C THR A 383 -10.01 -18.73 -7.44
N ALA A 384 -8.83 -19.17 -7.85
CA ALA A 384 -7.98 -20.10 -7.16
C ALA A 384 -6.99 -19.29 -6.34
N ARG A 385 -6.97 -19.52 -5.02
CA ARG A 385 -6.02 -18.88 -4.13
C ARG A 385 -4.78 -19.75 -4.03
N VAL A 386 -3.69 -19.29 -4.65
CA VAL A 386 -2.39 -19.97 -4.64
C VAL A 386 -1.45 -19.21 -3.71
N ARG A 387 -0.86 -19.90 -2.75
CA ARG A 387 0.21 -19.37 -1.90
C ARG A 387 1.54 -19.83 -2.45
N GLN A 388 2.45 -18.89 -2.67
CA GLN A 388 3.79 -19.13 -3.21
C GLN A 388 4.82 -18.58 -2.21
N LYS A 389 5.69 -19.45 -1.69
CA LYS A 389 6.68 -19.13 -0.66
C LYS A 389 8.10 -19.42 -1.13
N PHE A 390 9.04 -18.62 -0.65
CA PHE A 390 10.47 -18.87 -0.76
C PHE A 390 11.16 -18.38 0.51
N ASP A 391 12.14 -19.14 0.99
CA ASP A 391 13.06 -18.76 2.06
C ASP A 391 14.43 -19.31 1.69
N GLY A 392 15.42 -18.44 1.51
CA GLY A 392 16.75 -18.83 1.08
C GLY A 392 17.68 -17.65 0.86
N GLN A 393 18.86 -17.92 0.31
CA GLN A 393 19.86 -16.90 0.01
C GLN A 393 19.85 -16.52 -1.46
N VAL A 394 19.96 -15.22 -1.76
CA VAL A 394 19.94 -14.67 -3.12
C VAL A 394 20.89 -13.48 -3.21
N ASN A 395 21.61 -13.35 -4.33
CA ASN A 395 22.29 -12.11 -4.67
C ASN A 395 21.23 -11.09 -5.11
N MET A 396 20.90 -10.16 -4.22
CA MET A 396 19.80 -9.22 -4.44
C MET A 396 20.33 -7.90 -4.98
N PRO A 397 19.99 -7.50 -6.22
CA PRO A 397 20.25 -6.13 -6.67
C PRO A 397 19.39 -5.15 -5.85
N ILE A 398 19.97 -4.00 -5.53
CA ILE A 398 19.32 -2.91 -4.81
C ILE A 398 19.59 -1.58 -5.52
N TYR A 399 18.71 -0.61 -5.29
CA TYR A 399 18.77 0.74 -5.87
C TYR A 399 19.01 0.76 -7.39
N GLY A 400 18.13 0.10 -8.15
CA GLY A 400 18.22 0.00 -9.62
C GLY A 400 19.40 -0.81 -10.12
N GLY A 401 19.96 -1.68 -9.26
CA GLY A 401 21.17 -2.44 -9.57
C GLY A 401 22.48 -1.68 -9.32
N ALA A 402 22.42 -0.47 -8.74
CA ALA A 402 23.62 0.27 -8.33
C ALA A 402 24.40 -0.46 -7.22
N GLY A 403 23.71 -1.30 -6.43
CA GLY A 403 24.33 -2.17 -5.44
C GLY A 403 23.84 -3.61 -5.54
N ILE A 404 24.59 -4.54 -4.94
CA ILE A 404 24.18 -5.94 -4.79
C ILE A 404 24.44 -6.36 -3.34
N MET A 405 23.39 -6.83 -2.66
CA MET A 405 23.52 -7.55 -1.40
C MET A 405 23.86 -9.01 -1.71
N LYS A 406 25.13 -9.40 -1.50
CA LYS A 406 25.59 -10.76 -1.76
C LYS A 406 25.05 -11.73 -0.71
N ASN A 407 24.58 -12.90 -1.13
CA ASN A 407 24.06 -13.95 -0.25
C ASN A 407 23.01 -13.46 0.75
N ALA A 408 22.20 -12.45 0.37
CA ALA A 408 21.19 -11.89 1.24
C ALA A 408 20.16 -12.96 1.60
N LYS A 409 19.74 -13.02 2.86
CA LYS A 409 18.61 -13.83 3.30
C LYS A 409 17.34 -13.20 2.76
N VAL A 410 16.58 -13.95 1.98
CA VAL A 410 15.36 -13.49 1.33
C VAL A 410 14.21 -14.40 1.72
N THR A 411 13.16 -13.79 2.28
CA THR A 411 11.86 -14.44 2.45
C THR A 411 10.86 -13.80 1.51
N MET A 412 10.12 -14.61 0.77
CA MET A 412 9.03 -14.17 -0.08
C MET A 412 7.78 -14.92 0.32
N ASP A 413 6.71 -14.16 0.51
CA ASP A 413 5.39 -14.72 0.69
C ASP A 413 4.38 -14.05 -0.25
N ARG A 414 3.82 -14.83 -1.18
CA ARG A 414 2.97 -14.34 -2.26
C ARG A 414 1.64 -15.07 -2.27
N THR A 415 0.54 -14.33 -2.25
CA THR A 415 -0.80 -14.86 -2.55
C THR A 415 -1.25 -14.42 -3.92
N ILE A 416 -1.66 -15.36 -4.75
CA ILE A 416 -2.16 -15.15 -6.11
C ILE A 416 -3.62 -15.57 -6.14
N TRP A 417 -4.49 -14.67 -6.56
CA TRP A 417 -5.89 -14.95 -6.87
C TRP A 417 -6.02 -15.09 -8.39
N PHE A 418 -5.96 -16.33 -8.86
CA PHE A 418 -6.03 -16.66 -10.27
C PHE A 418 -7.47 -16.95 -10.69
N GLY A 419 -8.04 -16.17 -11.59
CA GLY A 419 -9.38 -16.37 -12.13
C GLY A 419 -9.40 -17.58 -13.06
N TYR A 420 -9.58 -18.78 -12.52
CA TYR A 420 -9.41 -20.05 -13.25
C TYR A 420 -10.40 -20.23 -14.42
N LYS A 421 -11.52 -19.52 -14.41
CA LYS A 421 -12.44 -19.45 -15.57
C LYS A 421 -11.97 -18.47 -16.64
N GLN A 422 -11.34 -17.38 -16.23
CA GLN A 422 -10.85 -16.33 -17.13
C GLN A 422 -9.42 -16.60 -17.63
N GLY A 423 -8.66 -17.45 -16.93
CA GLY A 423 -7.26 -17.70 -17.24
C GLY A 423 -6.35 -16.49 -17.05
N LYS A 424 -6.59 -15.66 -16.02
CA LYS A 424 -5.77 -14.49 -15.71
C LYS A 424 -5.69 -14.20 -14.21
N ILE A 425 -4.68 -13.42 -13.84
CA ILE A 425 -4.53 -12.92 -12.46
C ILE A 425 -5.66 -11.92 -12.21
N ILE A 426 -6.39 -12.11 -11.13
CA ILE A 426 -7.38 -11.14 -10.65
C ILE A 426 -6.72 -10.24 -9.62
N ARG A 427 -5.95 -10.83 -8.71
CA ARG A 427 -5.18 -10.10 -7.71
C ARG A 427 -3.92 -10.87 -7.35
N MET A 428 -2.91 -10.16 -6.88
CA MET A 428 -1.71 -10.73 -6.30
C MET A 428 -1.22 -9.81 -5.18
N LEU A 429 -0.81 -10.39 -4.07
CA LEU A 429 -0.15 -9.71 -2.96
C LEU A 429 1.17 -10.42 -2.72
N THR A 430 2.28 -9.69 -2.77
CA THR A 430 3.63 -10.21 -2.52
C THR A 430 4.25 -9.42 -1.40
N THR A 431 4.77 -10.11 -0.40
CA THR A 431 5.66 -9.55 0.62
C THR A 431 7.04 -10.16 0.41
N VAL A 432 8.07 -9.33 0.31
CA VAL A 432 9.47 -9.76 0.24
C VAL A 432 10.23 -9.10 1.38
N THR A 433 11.01 -9.87 2.15
CA THR A 433 12.00 -9.32 3.09
C THR A 433 13.37 -9.73 2.61
N VAL A 434 14.30 -8.78 2.58
CA VAL A 434 15.70 -8.98 2.20
C VAL A 434 16.57 -8.49 3.34
N GLU A 435 17.48 -9.33 3.82
CA GLU A 435 18.38 -9.04 4.94
C GLU A 435 19.80 -9.45 4.58
N GLY A 436 20.77 -8.58 4.84
CA GLY A 436 22.19 -8.85 4.57
C GLY A 436 23.02 -7.58 4.54
N ASP A 437 24.26 -7.68 4.08
CA ASP A 437 25.16 -6.55 3.99
C ASP A 437 24.99 -5.78 2.68
N ALA A 438 24.76 -4.47 2.78
CA ALA A 438 24.60 -3.56 1.66
C ALA A 438 25.71 -2.50 1.66
N PRO A 439 26.13 -1.98 0.49
CA PRO A 439 27.07 -0.86 0.44
C PRO A 439 26.51 0.36 1.18
N GLN A 440 27.32 0.97 2.06
CA GLN A 440 26.88 2.06 2.94
C GLN A 440 26.40 3.28 2.14
N SER A 441 27.02 3.57 0.99
CA SER A 441 26.60 4.69 0.14
C SER A 441 25.17 4.49 -0.37
N ILE A 442 24.81 3.26 -0.74
CA ILE A 442 23.49 2.91 -1.25
C ILE A 442 22.43 2.99 -0.14
N VAL A 443 22.72 2.46 1.05
CA VAL A 443 21.81 2.56 2.20
C VAL A 443 21.54 4.02 2.57
N SER A 444 22.57 4.86 2.55
CA SER A 444 22.46 6.29 2.84
C SER A 444 21.59 7.04 1.82
N GLN A 445 21.62 6.62 0.55
CA GLN A 445 20.77 7.18 -0.51
C GLN A 445 19.32 6.70 -0.41
N MET A 446 19.11 5.42 -0.06
CA MET A 446 17.77 4.83 0.06
C MET A 446 17.01 5.30 1.30
N ALA A 447 17.73 5.54 2.41
CA ALA A 447 17.16 5.96 3.68
C ALA A 447 17.97 7.12 4.30
N PRO A 448 17.78 8.37 3.81
CA PRO A 448 18.48 9.55 4.31
C PRO A 448 18.09 9.81 5.78
N GLY A 449 18.92 9.34 6.71
CA GLY A 449 18.68 9.42 8.16
C GLY A 449 19.07 8.15 8.91
N ALA A 450 18.99 6.99 8.24
CA ALA A 450 19.34 5.69 8.84
C ALA A 450 20.86 5.51 9.06
N ALA A 451 21.70 6.16 8.25
CA ALA A 451 23.15 5.99 8.27
C ALA A 451 23.90 6.95 9.22
N SER A 452 23.21 7.76 10.03
CA SER A 452 23.82 8.85 10.82
C SER A 452 24.57 8.41 12.10
N GLY A 453 24.74 7.10 12.33
CA GLY A 453 25.44 6.57 13.51
C GLY A 453 26.97 6.68 13.51
N GLY A 454 27.60 7.06 12.40
CA GLY A 454 29.05 7.22 12.29
C GLY A 454 29.44 8.68 12.05
N GLY A 455 30.03 9.32 13.06
CA GLY A 455 30.39 10.75 13.08
C GLY A 455 31.50 11.16 12.10
N GLY A 456 31.20 11.17 10.80
CA GLY A 456 32.04 11.77 9.76
C GLY A 456 31.39 13.04 9.18
N PRO A 457 32.15 14.11 8.90
CA PRO A 457 31.60 15.36 8.37
C PRO A 457 31.05 15.16 6.94
N VAL A 458 29.74 15.25 6.78
CA VAL A 458 29.06 15.17 5.48
C VAL A 458 29.10 16.54 4.80
N GLY A 459 29.93 16.66 3.76
CA GLY A 459 29.94 17.82 2.87
C GLY A 459 28.67 17.89 2.02
N GLY A 460 27.99 19.04 2.06
CA GLY A 460 26.70 19.27 1.41
C GLY A 460 26.78 19.24 -0.11
N GLY A 461 26.34 18.14 -0.72
CA GLY A 461 26.03 18.02 -2.14
C GLY A 461 24.55 17.69 -2.33
N ARG A 462 23.80 18.64 -2.89
CA ARG A 462 22.35 18.52 -3.16
C ARG A 462 22.13 17.54 -4.33
N GLY A 463 21.93 16.26 -4.04
CA GLY A 463 21.67 15.21 -5.03
C GLY A 463 20.23 15.22 -5.54
N GLY A 464 20.06 15.58 -6.81
CA GLY A 464 18.85 15.23 -7.57
C GLY A 464 18.83 13.73 -7.83
N PHE A 465 17.64 13.16 -8.04
CA PHE A 465 17.51 11.79 -8.53
C PHE A 465 18.44 11.60 -9.74
N PRO A 466 19.29 10.55 -9.77
CA PRO A 466 19.99 10.21 -10.98
C PRO A 466 18.91 9.81 -12.00
N GLY A 467 18.60 10.72 -12.92
CA GLY A 467 18.00 10.38 -14.20
C GLY A 467 19.00 9.50 -14.93
N GLY A 468 19.00 8.21 -14.57
CA GLY A 468 19.88 7.19 -15.06
C GLY A 468 19.64 7.00 -16.55
N GLY A 469 20.37 7.74 -17.37
CA GLY A 469 20.80 7.22 -18.65
C GLY A 469 21.58 5.95 -18.34
N TYR A 470 20.91 4.80 -18.44
CA TYR A 470 21.51 3.48 -18.28
C TYR A 470 22.78 3.43 -19.14
N PRO A 471 23.99 3.28 -18.56
CA PRO A 471 25.17 3.02 -19.36
C PRO A 471 25.02 1.59 -19.89
N GLY A 472 24.75 1.48 -21.19
CA GLY A 472 24.78 0.21 -21.91
C GLY A 472 26.18 -0.38 -21.80
N GLY A 473 26.41 -1.23 -20.80
CA GLY A 473 27.58 -2.07 -20.68
C GLY A 473 27.56 -3.11 -21.80
N GLY A 474 28.11 -2.75 -22.95
CA GLY A 474 28.41 -3.68 -24.02
C GLY A 474 29.46 -4.67 -23.52
N TYR A 475 29.09 -5.94 -23.44
CA TYR A 475 30.05 -7.03 -23.35
C TYR A 475 30.92 -7.00 -24.62
N PRO A 476 32.26 -7.08 -24.52
CA PRO A 476 33.11 -7.26 -25.69
C PRO A 476 32.88 -8.66 -26.26
N GLY A 477 32.10 -8.73 -27.34
CA GLY A 477 32.00 -9.91 -28.18
C GLY A 477 33.34 -10.10 -28.90
N GLY A 478 34.07 -11.14 -28.50
CA GLY A 478 35.18 -11.67 -29.28
C GLY A 478 34.65 -12.34 -30.55
N GLY A 479 35.21 -11.97 -31.69
CA GLY A 479 34.95 -12.60 -32.98
C GLY A 479 35.34 -11.68 -34.13
N GLY A 480 36.47 -11.98 -34.77
CA GLY A 480 36.91 -11.30 -35.98
C GLY A 480 38.40 -11.44 -36.25
N GLU A 481 38.85 -12.67 -36.50
CA GLU A 481 40.01 -12.88 -37.38
C GLU A 481 39.64 -12.32 -38.76
N GLU A 482 40.33 -11.27 -39.20
CA GLU A 482 40.58 -11.02 -40.62
C GLU A 482 41.70 -9.98 -40.75
N GLY A 483 42.72 -10.34 -41.52
CA GLY A 483 44.05 -9.75 -41.45
C GLY A 483 44.17 -8.34 -42.02
N LEU A 484 45.17 -7.61 -41.51
CA LEU A 484 45.78 -6.51 -42.22
C LEU A 484 47.26 -6.37 -41.86
N LEU A 485 48.07 -6.69 -42.87
CA LEU A 485 49.27 -6.02 -43.35
C LEU A 485 50.22 -5.40 -42.31
N GLY A 486 51.42 -5.97 -42.28
CA GLY A 486 52.54 -5.55 -41.46
C GLY A 486 53.09 -4.16 -41.79
N VAL A 487 53.50 -3.48 -40.72
CA VAL A 487 54.42 -2.35 -40.74
C VAL A 487 55.57 -2.70 -39.79
N PRO A 488 56.82 -2.80 -40.26
CA PRO A 488 57.96 -3.09 -39.40
C PRO A 488 58.57 -1.80 -38.86
N GLY A 489 58.79 -1.79 -37.54
CA GLY A 489 59.91 -1.08 -36.93
C GLY A 489 59.62 0.30 -36.35
N GLN A 490 59.41 0.35 -35.04
CA GLN A 490 60.11 1.36 -34.23
C GLN A 490 60.23 0.90 -32.77
N SER A 491 61.44 0.46 -32.42
CA SER A 491 61.89 0.24 -31.05
C SER A 491 62.13 1.60 -30.39
N SER A 492 61.18 2.09 -29.58
CA SER A 492 61.44 3.16 -28.60
C SER A 492 61.34 2.59 -27.20
N ASN A 493 62.50 2.28 -26.65
CA ASN A 493 62.72 1.91 -25.26
C ASN A 493 62.63 3.19 -24.42
N GLY A 494 61.46 3.48 -23.86
CA GLY A 494 61.19 4.64 -23.01
C GLY A 494 60.45 4.20 -21.76
N GLY A 495 61.17 4.11 -20.63
CA GLY A 495 60.62 3.71 -19.34
C GLY A 495 59.57 4.69 -18.84
N PHE A 496 58.30 4.33 -19.00
CA PHE A 496 57.19 4.94 -18.28
C PHE A 496 57.09 4.29 -16.91
N GLY A 497 57.31 5.09 -15.86
CA GLY A 497 57.09 4.69 -14.47
C GLY A 497 55.69 4.10 -14.32
N ALA A 498 55.61 2.91 -13.73
CA ALA A 498 54.36 2.26 -13.41
C ALA A 498 53.55 3.16 -12.48
N LEU A 499 52.59 3.91 -13.04
CA LEU A 499 51.52 4.55 -12.30
C LEU A 499 50.80 3.44 -11.55
N GLN A 500 51.06 3.36 -10.25
CA GLN A 500 50.44 2.42 -9.33
C GLN A 500 48.93 2.55 -9.48
N ALA A 501 48.27 1.49 -9.96
CA ALA A 501 46.83 1.49 -10.14
C ALA A 501 46.18 1.97 -8.83
N PRO A 502 45.22 2.92 -8.88
CA PRO A 502 44.59 3.42 -7.68
C PRO A 502 44.03 2.23 -6.90
N GLN A 503 44.49 2.05 -5.66
CA GLN A 503 43.94 1.04 -4.78
C GLN A 503 42.44 1.31 -4.67
N GLN A 504 41.64 0.38 -5.18
CA GLN A 504 40.20 0.42 -5.00
C GLN A 504 39.94 0.23 -3.51
N VAL A 505 39.60 1.32 -2.82
CA VAL A 505 39.16 1.27 -1.43
C VAL A 505 37.87 0.45 -1.43
N GLU A 506 37.89 -0.71 -0.79
CA GLU A 506 36.69 -1.55 -0.68
C GLU A 506 35.61 -0.75 0.06
N GLU A 507 34.47 -0.55 -0.60
CA GLU A 507 33.38 0.23 -0.02
C GLU A 507 32.87 -0.46 1.25
N ALA A 508 32.73 0.32 2.34
CA ALA A 508 32.18 -0.17 3.59
C ALA A 508 30.77 -0.74 3.38
N LYS A 509 30.53 -1.93 3.92
CA LYS A 509 29.22 -2.57 3.92
C LYS A 509 28.60 -2.47 5.30
N VAL A 510 27.29 -2.26 5.34
CA VAL A 510 26.52 -2.17 6.57
C VAL A 510 25.37 -3.19 6.53
N PRO A 511 25.02 -3.80 7.67
CA PRO A 511 23.82 -4.62 7.76
C PRO A 511 22.59 -3.79 7.38
N ALA A 512 21.78 -4.34 6.51
CA ALA A 512 20.58 -3.70 6.00
C ALA A 512 19.44 -4.71 5.89
N LYS A 513 18.22 -4.24 6.18
CA LYS A 513 17.01 -5.03 6.00
C LYS A 513 15.96 -4.19 5.29
N PHE A 514 15.39 -4.76 4.24
CA PHE A 514 14.36 -4.14 3.43
C PHE A 514 13.12 -5.03 3.43
N GLN A 515 11.96 -4.40 3.43
CA GLN A 515 10.70 -5.07 3.21
C GLN A 515 9.97 -4.41 2.05
N SER A 516 9.49 -5.22 1.13
CA SER A 516 8.66 -4.80 0.01
C SER A 516 7.29 -5.45 0.10
N VAL A 517 6.25 -4.64 -0.12
CA VAL A 517 4.87 -5.10 -0.25
C VAL A 517 4.31 -4.62 -1.58
N THR A 518 4.02 -5.57 -2.47
CA THR A 518 3.47 -5.32 -3.81
C THR A 518 2.09 -5.93 -3.95
N THR A 519 1.12 -5.11 -4.36
CA THR A 519 -0.22 -5.54 -4.75
C THR A 519 -0.44 -5.28 -6.23
N ILE A 520 -0.84 -6.30 -6.98
CA ILE A 520 -1.29 -6.19 -8.37
C ILE A 520 -2.76 -6.57 -8.43
N THR A 521 -3.61 -5.76 -9.05
CA THR A 521 -5.06 -6.01 -9.18
C THR A 521 -5.50 -5.79 -10.61
N LEU A 522 -6.33 -6.69 -11.14
CA LEU A 522 -6.98 -6.52 -12.44
C LEU A 522 -7.90 -5.30 -12.36
N TYR A 523 -7.59 -4.29 -13.15
CA TYR A 523 -8.37 -3.06 -13.19
C TYR A 523 -9.62 -3.27 -14.05
N ARG A 524 -10.80 -3.20 -13.43
CA ARG A 524 -12.06 -3.01 -14.15
C ARG A 524 -12.38 -1.52 -14.18
N PRO A 525 -12.41 -0.86 -15.35
CA PRO A 525 -13.01 0.46 -15.43
C PRO A 525 -14.47 0.35 -14.94
N ALA A 526 -14.92 1.35 -14.17
CA ALA A 526 -16.29 1.38 -13.68
C ALA A 526 -17.26 1.21 -14.85
N LYS A 527 -18.21 0.28 -14.72
CA LYS A 527 -19.22 -0.02 -15.74
C LYS A 527 -19.99 1.28 -16.06
N GLY A 528 -19.74 1.88 -17.22
CA GLY A 528 -20.31 3.18 -17.62
C GLY A 528 -19.27 4.26 -17.97
N ALA A 529 -18.00 4.08 -17.61
CA ALA A 529 -16.90 4.86 -18.17
C ALA A 529 -16.53 4.28 -19.55
N THR A 530 -17.44 4.41 -20.52
CA THR A 530 -17.10 4.15 -21.92
C THR A 530 -16.02 5.16 -22.27
N ALA A 531 -14.77 4.70 -22.34
CA ALA A 531 -13.71 5.51 -22.90
C ALA A 531 -14.17 5.89 -24.30
N ARG A 532 -14.48 7.17 -24.52
CA ARG A 532 -14.45 7.73 -25.87
C ARG A 532 -13.00 7.56 -26.30
N VAL A 533 -12.72 6.45 -26.96
CA VAL A 533 -11.48 6.26 -27.70
C VAL A 533 -11.56 7.33 -28.78
N ALA A 534 -10.86 8.44 -28.53
CA ALA A 534 -10.61 9.42 -29.56
C ALA A 534 -9.72 8.69 -30.58
N SER A 535 -10.32 8.15 -31.64
CA SER A 535 -9.59 7.81 -32.85
C SER A 535 -8.94 9.11 -33.34
N ARG A 536 -7.62 9.19 -33.19
CA ARG A 536 -6.79 10.14 -33.91
C ARG A 536 -6.00 9.38 -34.95
#